data_AF-A0A0T9R6T0-F1
#
_entry.id   AF-A0A0T9R6T0-F1
#
_cell.length_a   1.000
_cell.length_b   1.000
_cell.length_c   1.000
_cell.angle_alpha   90.00
_cell.angle_beta   90.00
_cell.angle_gamma   90.00
#
_symmetry.space_group_name_H-M   'P 1'
#
loop_
_entity.id
_entity.type
_entity.pdbx_description
1 polymer ?
#
loop_
_entity_poly.entity_id
_entity_poly.type
_entity_poly.pdbx_seq_one_letter_code
_entity_poly.pdbx_strand_id
1 'polypeptide(L)' 'MSTGSKNAKSQSLNARVPHDIIEEMDQCKESGESTSQFIIKSIQTEIVRRKLTKLKK' A
#
# COMPACT_ATOMS: atom_id res chain seq x y z
N MET A 1 5.23 18.06 21.06
CA MET A 1 5.00 16.59 20.99
C MET A 1 5.49 16.09 19.65
N SER A 2 6.60 15.36 19.61
CA SER A 2 7.14 14.80 18.36
C SER A 2 6.20 13.70 17.87
N THR A 3 5.39 13.98 16.85
CA THR A 3 4.57 12.98 16.16
C THR A 3 5.47 12.17 15.23
N GLY A 4 6.32 11.32 15.80
CA GLY A 4 7.11 10.37 15.03
C GLY A 4 6.17 9.38 14.35
N SER A 5 5.95 9.52 13.05
CA SER A 5 5.24 8.58 12.16
C SER A 5 3.71 8.44 12.26
N LYS A 6 3.01 8.95 13.29
CA LYS A 6 1.56 8.76 13.44
C LYS A 6 0.83 10.06 13.76
N ASN A 7 -0.22 10.37 13.02
CA ASN A 7 -1.17 11.44 13.32
C ASN A 7 -2.60 10.87 13.47
N ALA A 8 -3.59 11.72 13.73
CA ALA A 8 -4.97 11.30 13.97
C ALA A 8 -5.65 10.61 12.76
N LYS A 9 -5.14 10.79 11.54
CA LYS A 9 -5.72 10.31 10.29
C LYS A 9 -4.86 9.29 9.54
N SER A 10 -3.55 9.26 9.78
CA SER A 10 -2.62 8.39 9.06
C SER A 10 -1.39 8.02 9.88
N GLN A 11 -0.77 6.91 9.49
CA GLN A 11 0.50 6.43 10.00
C GLN A 11 1.43 6.18 8.81
N SER A 12 2.66 6.69 8.88
CA SER A 12 3.69 6.39 7.87
C SER A 12 4.28 5.01 8.14
N LEU A 13 4.38 4.22 7.07
CA LEU A 13 5.04 2.93 7.05
C LEU A 13 6.31 3.08 6.22
N ASN A 14 7.43 2.57 6.72
CA ASN A 14 8.70 2.58 5.99
C ASN A 14 9.12 1.14 5.72
N ALA A 15 9.25 0.79 4.45
CA ALA A 15 9.74 -0.49 3.97
C ALA A 15 10.62 -0.25 2.74
N ARG A 16 11.68 -1.06 2.60
CA ARG A 16 12.48 -1.08 1.38
C ARG A 16 11.82 -2.03 0.39
N VAL A 17 11.59 -1.54 -0.82
CA VAL A 17 11.01 -2.32 -1.91
C VAL A 17 12.11 -2.51 -2.97
N PRO A 18 12.37 -3.75 -3.42
CA PRO A 18 13.26 -4.05 -4.53
C PRO A 18 12.94 -3.27 -5.81
N HIS A 19 13.97 -2.97 -6.62
CA HIS A 19 13.83 -2.12 -7.82
C HIS A 19 12.96 -2.75 -8.91
N ASP A 20 13.06 -4.06 -9.12
CA ASP A 20 12.21 -4.83 -10.02
C ASP A 20 10.72 -4.63 -9.71
N ILE A 21 10.34 -4.67 -8.43
CA ILE A 21 8.95 -4.43 -8.01
C ILE A 21 8.53 -2.98 -8.25
N ILE A 22 9.43 -2.01 -8.07
CA ILE A 22 9.14 -0.59 -8.35
C ILE A 22 8.93 -0.37 -9.84
N GLU A 23 9.74 -0.98 -10.70
CA GLU A 23 9.61 -0.90 -12.15
C GLU A 23 8.28 -1.51 -12.63
N GLU A 24 7.91 -2.70 -12.12
CA GLU A 24 6.62 -3.32 -12.42
C GLU A 24 5.44 -2.47 -11.94
N MET A 25 5.54 -1.89 -10.74
CA MET A 25 4.53 -0.97 -10.22
C MET A 25 4.35 0.23 -11.17
N ASP A 26 5.45 0.85 -11.61
CA ASP A 26 5.39 2.01 -12.50
C ASP A 26 4.79 1.68 -13.86
N GLN A 27 5.00 0.46 -14.37
CA GLN A 27 4.37 -0.03 -15.60
C GLN A 27 2.88 -0.33 -15.45
N CYS A 28 2.44 -0.72 -14.24
CA CYS A 28 1.05 -1.08 -13.96
C CYS A 28 0.16 0.09 -13.52
N LYS A 29 0.75 1.27 -13.25
CA LYS A 29 0.00 2.46 -12.83
C LYS A 29 -0.94 2.94 -13.92
N GLU A 30 -2.14 3.33 -13.50
CA GLU A 30 -3.09 4.00 -14.38
C GLU A 30 -2.63 5.44 -14.68
N SER A 31 -3.06 6.00 -15.82
CA SER A 31 -2.73 7.38 -16.19
C SER A 31 -3.22 8.37 -15.13
N GLY A 32 -2.29 9.09 -14.50
CA GLY A 32 -2.59 10.05 -13.43
C GLY A 32 -2.63 9.44 -12.03
N GLU A 33 -2.38 8.14 -11.86
CA GLU A 33 -2.28 7.51 -10.56
C GLU A 33 -0.95 7.83 -9.87
N SER A 34 -1.01 8.33 -8.63
CA SER A 34 0.17 8.54 -7.81
C SER A 34 0.67 7.24 -7.18
N THR A 35 1.98 7.16 -6.92
CA THR A 35 2.59 6.03 -6.19
C THR A 35 1.90 5.76 -4.86
N SER A 36 1.54 6.81 -4.11
CA SER A 36 0.84 6.67 -2.84
C SER A 36 -0.55 6.04 -3.00
N GLN A 37 -1.30 6.43 -4.04
CA GLN A 37 -2.61 5.83 -4.32
C GLN A 37 -2.49 4.36 -4.67
N PHE A 38 -1.52 4.01 -5.54
CA PHE A 38 -1.25 2.62 -5.90
C PHE A 38 -0.96 1.79 -4.64
N ILE A 39 0.00 2.23 -3.81
CA ILE A 39 0.38 1.51 -2.57
C ILE A 39 -0.82 1.33 -1.64
N ILE A 40 -1.62 2.37 -1.41
CA ILE A 40 -2.81 2.29 -0.55
C ILE A 40 -3.80 1.27 -1.12
N LYS A 41 -4.05 1.29 -2.43
CA LYS A 41 -4.99 0.38 -3.10
C LYS A 41 -4.49 -1.07 -3.07
N SER A 42 -3.19 -1.30 -3.24
CA SER A 42 -2.58 -2.63 -3.09
C SER A 42 -2.76 -3.18 -1.67
N ILE A 43 -2.52 -2.35 -0.64
CA ILE A 43 -2.71 -2.75 0.76
C ILE A 43 -4.19 -3.08 1.04
N GLN A 44 -5.13 -2.24 0.58
CA GLN A 44 -6.56 -2.49 0.75
C GLN A 44 -7.00 -3.79 0.08
N THR A 45 -6.54 -4.03 -1.14
CA THR A 45 -6.82 -5.26 -1.90
C THR A 45 -6.34 -6.49 -1.15
N GLU A 46 -5.11 -6.48 -0.62
CA GLU A 46 -4.56 -7.63 0.12
C GLU A 46 -5.27 -7.86 1.46
N ILE A 47 -5.73 -6.80 2.15
CA ILE A 47 -6.56 -6.93 3.35
C ILE A 47 -7.87 -7.64 3.01
N VAL A 48 -8.56 -7.22 1.94
CA VAL A 48 -9.83 -7.85 1.52
C VAL A 48 -9.59 -9.32 1.15
N ARG A 49 -8.56 -9.60 0.34
CA ARG A 49 -8.18 -10.97 -0.06
C ARG A 49 -7.99 -11.87 1.15
N ARG A 50 -7.21 -11.44 2.14
CA ARG A 50 -6.96 -12.21 3.38
C ARG A 50 -8.19 -12.36 4.26
N LYS A 51 -9.05 -11.34 4.35
CA LYS A 51 -10.33 -11.44 5.07
C LYS A 51 -11.24 -12.48 4.44
N LEU A 52 -11.36 -12.48 3.12
CA LEU A 52 -12.15 -13.48 2.38
C LEU A 52 -11.61 -14.90 2.58
N THR A 53 -10.29 -15.09 2.57
CA THR A 53 -9.69 -16.40 2.88
C THR A 53 -9.99 -16.86 4.30
N LYS A 54 -9.99 -15.94 5.28
CA LYS A 54 -10.32 -16.27 6.68
C LYS A 54 -11.80 -16.58 6.90
N LEU A 55 -12.70 -15.92 6.16
CA LEU A 55 -14.15 -16.13 6.25
C LEU A 55 -14.62 -17.45 5.62
N LYS A 56 -13.83 -18.01 4.68
CA LYS A 56 -14.08 -19.31 4.06
C LYS A 56 -13.56 -20.50 4.89
N LYS A 57 -13.03 -20.24 6.09
CA LYS A 57 -12.40 -21.21 6.98
C LYS A 57 -13.26 -21.39 8.22
#